data_AF-A0A2V7XGV2-F1
#
_entry.id   AF-A0A2V7XGV2-F1
#
_cell.length_a   1.000
_cell.length_b   1.000
_cell.length_c   1.000
_cell.angle_alpha   90.00
_cell.angle_beta   90.00
_cell.angle_gamma   90.00
#
_symmetry.space_group_name_H-M   'P 1'
#
loop_
_entity.id
_entity.type
_entity.pdbx_description
1 polymer ?
#
loop_
_entity_poly.entity_id
_entity_poly.type
_entity_poly.pdbx_seq_one_letter_code
_entity_poly.pdbx_strand_id
1 'polypeptide(L)'
;IVIGQSLGVLLKEWDETGGLDTTKAACNGPMLGKVRSAGLFAPLTFETTLDPKLQPFLYDHQIDGTPVLPGVMGVEAFAEAALALLPGWYVEAIEEVSFLAPFKFYRHEPRTLT
;
A
#
# COMPACT_ATOMS: atom_id res chain seq x y z
N ILE A 1 -19.53 -33.65 -9.33
CA ILE A 1 -20.46 -32.95 -8.41
C ILE A 1 -19.64 -31.90 -7.67
N VAL A 2 -19.99 -30.62 -7.80
CA VAL A 2 -19.43 -29.56 -6.95
C VAL A 2 -20.32 -29.48 -5.71
N ILE A 3 -19.81 -29.91 -4.56
CA ILE A 3 -20.56 -29.87 -3.30
C ILE A 3 -20.15 -28.60 -2.56
N GLY A 4 -21.02 -27.59 -2.58
CA GLY A 4 -20.87 -26.38 -1.76
C GLY A 4 -21.21 -26.70 -0.31
N GLN A 5 -20.24 -27.19 0.47
CA GLN A 5 -20.42 -27.56 1.88
C GLN A 5 -20.72 -26.35 2.78
N SER A 6 -20.41 -25.14 2.33
CA SER A 6 -20.76 -23.88 2.99
C SER A 6 -21.01 -22.75 1.98
N LEU A 7 -21.86 -21.80 2.36
CA LEU A 7 -22.08 -20.59 1.58
C LEU A 7 -20.77 -19.79 1.49
N GLY A 8 -20.37 -19.42 0.28
CA GLY A 8 -19.14 -18.65 0.03
C GLY A 8 -17.86 -19.48 -0.19
N VAL A 9 -17.91 -20.82 -0.10
CA VAL A 9 -16.71 -21.66 -0.32
C VAL A 9 -16.08 -21.49 -1.69
N LEU A 10 -16.89 -21.16 -2.71
CA LEU A 10 -16.41 -20.90 -4.08
C LEU A 10 -15.81 -19.50 -4.26
N LEU A 11 -16.02 -18.58 -3.30
CA LEU A 11 -15.42 -17.24 -3.30
C LEU A 11 -14.09 -17.21 -2.55
N LYS A 12 -13.71 -18.31 -1.87
CA LYS A 12 -12.41 -18.41 -1.23
C LYS A 12 -11.34 -18.49 -2.31
N GLU A 13 -10.45 -17.51 -2.33
CA GLU A 13 -9.31 -17.50 -3.22
C GLU A 13 -8.41 -18.72 -2.96
N TRP A 14 -7.88 -19.30 -4.04
CA TRP A 14 -7.13 -20.55 -3.98
C TRP A 14 -5.65 -20.36 -3.67
N ASP A 15 -5.12 -19.15 -3.88
CA ASP A 15 -3.72 -18.80 -3.68
C ASP A 15 -3.63 -17.58 -2.76
N GLU A 16 -2.76 -17.63 -1.75
CA GLU A 16 -2.62 -16.57 -0.74
C GLU A 16 -2.12 -15.23 -1.35
N THR A 17 -1.40 -15.29 -2.46
CA THR A 17 -0.90 -14.12 -3.19
C THR A 17 -1.80 -13.70 -4.35
N GLY A 18 -2.87 -14.45 -4.61
CA GLY A 18 -3.69 -14.30 -5.81
C GLY A 18 -2.98 -14.76 -7.10
N GLY A 19 -1.92 -15.57 -6.96
CA GLY A 19 -1.10 -16.03 -8.09
C GLY A 19 -0.01 -15.05 -8.53
N LEU A 20 0.31 -14.06 -7.70
CA LEU A 20 1.34 -13.06 -7.98
C LEU A 20 2.75 -13.60 -7.69
N ASP A 21 3.68 -13.41 -8.62
CA ASP A 21 5.11 -13.58 -8.33
C ASP A 21 5.62 -12.37 -7.54
N THR A 22 5.50 -12.45 -6.22
CA THR A 22 5.89 -11.38 -5.28
C THR A 22 7.37 -10.99 -5.36
N THR A 23 8.22 -11.84 -5.95
CA THR A 23 9.65 -11.56 -6.12
C THR A 23 9.96 -10.70 -7.36
N LYS A 24 9.03 -10.65 -8.32
CA LYS A 24 9.20 -9.91 -9.58
C LYS A 24 8.42 -8.60 -9.65
N ALA A 25 7.53 -8.34 -8.69
CA ALA A 25 6.82 -7.08 -8.63
C ALA A 25 7.78 -5.92 -8.34
N ALA A 26 7.96 -5.06 -9.34
CA ALA A 26 8.79 -3.87 -9.19
C ALA A 26 8.06 -2.85 -8.30
N CYS A 27 8.61 -2.58 -7.13
CA CYS A 27 8.14 -1.53 -6.23
C CYS A 27 9.12 -0.36 -6.38
N ASN A 28 8.76 0.60 -7.22
CA ASN A 28 9.59 1.77 -7.48
C ASN A 28 8.97 2.98 -6.79
N GLY A 29 9.74 3.62 -5.91
CA GLY A 29 9.37 4.88 -5.30
C GLY A 29 9.60 4.91 -3.78
N PRO A 30 9.42 6.08 -3.15
CA PRO A 30 9.61 6.26 -1.71
C PRO A 30 8.56 5.57 -0.84
N MET A 31 7.40 5.20 -1.37
CA MET A 31 6.27 4.73 -0.56
C MET A 31 6.10 3.21 -0.57
N LEU A 32 6.29 2.53 -1.70
CA LEU A 32 6.08 1.10 -1.78
C LEU A 32 7.23 0.27 -1.23
N GLY A 33 6.86 -0.81 -0.53
CA GLY A 33 7.79 -1.82 -0.04
C GLY A 33 7.64 -3.14 -0.78
N LYS A 34 6.97 -4.12 -0.17
CA LYS A 34 6.78 -5.47 -0.70
C LYS A 34 5.33 -5.66 -1.10
N VAL A 35 5.08 -6.15 -2.31
CA VAL A 35 3.74 -6.63 -2.66
C VAL A 35 3.39 -7.87 -1.83
N ARG A 36 2.15 -7.97 -1.37
CA ARG A 36 1.68 -9.09 -0.54
C ARG A 36 0.73 -10.00 -1.32
N SER A 37 -0.32 -9.45 -1.89
CA SER A 37 -1.31 -10.20 -2.66
C SER A 37 -2.05 -9.30 -3.63
N ALA A 38 -2.59 -9.92 -4.68
CA ALA A 38 -3.51 -9.29 -5.61
C ALA A 38 -4.64 -10.29 -5.92
N GLY A 39 -5.70 -10.24 -5.13
CA GLY A 39 -6.81 -11.19 -5.24
C GLY A 39 -7.79 -10.87 -6.37
N LEU A 40 -8.64 -11.85 -6.70
CA LEU A 40 -9.79 -11.64 -7.59
C LEU A 40 -10.93 -10.90 -6.86
N PHE A 41 -11.07 -11.17 -5.58
CA PHE A 41 -12.08 -10.58 -4.68
C PHE A 41 -11.44 -9.84 -3.50
N ALA A 42 -10.13 -9.98 -3.29
CA ALA A 42 -9.33 -9.21 -2.34
C ALA A 42 -8.55 -8.08 -3.05
N PRO A 43 -8.28 -6.95 -2.36
CA PRO A 43 -7.54 -5.84 -2.96
C PRO A 43 -6.08 -6.21 -3.21
N LEU A 44 -5.43 -5.43 -4.09
CA LEU A 44 -3.98 -5.36 -4.14
C LEU A 44 -3.47 -4.78 -2.82
N THR A 45 -2.55 -5.48 -2.17
CA THR A 45 -1.94 -5.04 -0.91
C THR A 45 -0.44 -4.96 -1.03
N PHE A 46 0.13 -3.89 -0.49
CA PHE A 46 1.56 -3.71 -0.31
C PHE A 46 1.85 -3.53 1.16
N GLU A 47 3.05 -3.90 1.59
CA GLU A 47 3.53 -3.64 2.93
C GLU A 47 4.79 -2.78 2.85
N THR A 48 4.81 -1.68 3.59
CA THR A 48 5.97 -0.77 3.64
C THR A 48 6.27 -0.37 5.07
N THR A 49 7.55 -0.19 5.40
CA THR A 49 7.97 0.35 6.69
C THR A 49 8.59 1.71 6.46
N LEU A 50 7.97 2.72 7.06
CA LEU A 50 8.40 4.11 6.98
C LEU A 50 9.03 4.54 8.30
N ASP A 51 10.17 5.23 8.23
CA ASP A 51 10.95 5.67 9.38
C ASP A 51 11.32 7.16 9.23
N PRO A 52 10.89 8.04 10.14
CA PRO A 52 11.31 9.44 10.15
C PRO A 52 12.83 9.68 10.17
N LYS A 53 13.63 8.67 10.55
CA LYS A 53 15.09 8.74 10.55
C LYS A 53 15.71 8.40 9.19
N LEU A 54 14.97 7.73 8.31
CA LEU A 54 15.45 7.26 7.00
C LEU A 54 14.84 8.06 5.85
N GLN A 55 13.57 8.45 5.94
CA GLN A 55 12.89 9.23 4.92
C GLN A 55 12.87 10.73 5.28
N PRO A 56 13.62 11.60 4.57
CA PRO A 56 13.70 13.03 4.88
C PRO A 56 12.34 13.73 4.89
N PHE A 57 11.42 13.36 3.99
CA PHE A 57 10.08 13.96 3.94
C PHE A 57 9.26 13.72 5.21
N LEU A 58 9.54 12.66 5.98
CA LEU A 58 8.92 12.42 7.28
C LEU A 58 9.61 13.23 8.38
N TYR A 59 10.93 13.40 8.30
CA TYR A 59 11.66 14.26 9.21
C TYR A 59 11.23 15.73 9.06
N ASP A 60 11.02 16.21 7.84
CA ASP A 60 10.69 17.60 7.58
C ASP A 60 9.20 17.92 7.84
N HIS A 61 8.31 16.94 7.66
CA HIS A 61 6.88 17.13 7.84
C HIS A 61 6.41 16.72 9.24
N GLN A 62 6.44 17.68 10.16
CA GLN A 62 6.05 17.49 11.56
C GLN A 62 4.97 18.47 11.98
N ILE A 63 4.10 18.02 12.89
CA ILE A 63 3.11 18.85 13.58
C ILE A 63 3.42 18.74 15.07
N ASP A 64 3.70 19.87 15.72
CA ASP A 64 4.11 19.93 17.13
C ASP A 64 5.26 18.98 17.49
N GLY A 65 6.26 18.89 16.61
CA GLY A 65 7.44 18.00 16.79
C GLY A 65 7.13 16.51 16.65
N THR A 66 5.94 16.13 16.18
CA THR A 66 5.58 14.76 15.85
C THR A 66 5.61 14.58 14.33
N PRO A 67 6.42 13.66 13.79
CA PRO A 67 6.37 13.34 12.37
C PRO A 67 4.99 12.80 11.97
N VAL A 68 4.47 13.32 10.86
CA VAL A 68 3.17 12.95 10.28
C VAL A 68 3.38 12.62 8.83
N LEU A 69 2.80 11.53 8.32
CA LEU A 69 2.84 11.24 6.89
C LEU A 69 2.15 12.40 6.14
N PRO A 70 2.84 13.12 5.24
CA PRO A 70 2.20 14.14 4.43
C PRO A 70 1.09 13.53 3.59
N GLY A 71 -0.06 14.20 3.48
CA GLY A 71 -1.20 13.68 2.70
C GLY A 71 -0.81 13.35 1.26
N VAL A 72 0.03 14.20 0.63
CA VAL A 72 0.55 13.97 -0.73
C VAL A 72 1.37 12.69 -0.86
N MET A 73 2.05 12.23 0.19
CA MET A 73 2.79 10.97 0.15
C MET A 73 1.84 9.77 0.20
N GLY A 74 0.66 9.90 0.83
CA GLY A 74 -0.39 8.90 0.71
C GLY A 74 -0.93 8.78 -0.73
N VAL A 75 -1.06 9.91 -1.42
CA VAL A 75 -1.44 9.94 -2.84
C VAL A 75 -0.35 9.33 -3.72
N GLU A 76 0.93 9.62 -3.46
CA GLU A 76 2.06 8.98 -4.12
C GLU A 76 2.03 7.46 -3.96
N ALA A 77 1.73 6.95 -2.77
CA ALA A 77 1.62 5.51 -2.54
C ALA A 77 0.55 4.84 -3.43
N PHE A 78 -0.58 5.51 -3.67
CA PHE A 78 -1.60 5.01 -4.60
C PHE A 78 -1.11 5.04 -6.06
N ALA A 79 -0.39 6.09 -6.45
CA ALA A 79 0.16 6.19 -7.79
C ALA A 79 1.21 5.10 -8.06
N GLU A 80 2.16 4.92 -7.14
CA GLU A 80 3.17 3.86 -7.19
C GLU A 80 2.50 2.48 -7.26
N ALA A 81 1.45 2.24 -6.44
CA ALA A 81 0.72 0.96 -6.42
C ALA A 81 0.04 0.64 -7.75
N ALA A 82 -0.56 1.65 -8.40
CA ALA A 82 -1.18 1.49 -9.71
C ALA A 82 -0.13 1.15 -10.79
N LEU A 83 1.02 1.86 -10.78
CA LEU A 83 2.08 1.65 -11.76
C LEU A 83 2.82 0.31 -11.60
N ALA A 84 2.85 -0.24 -10.38
CA ALA A 84 3.39 -1.58 -10.14
C ALA A 84 2.60 -2.68 -10.88
N LEU A 85 1.29 -2.48 -11.10
CA LEU A 85 0.46 -3.40 -11.89
C LEU A 85 0.44 -3.10 -13.39
N LEU A 86 0.58 -1.83 -13.76
CA LEU A 86 0.42 -1.34 -15.13
C LEU A 86 1.71 -0.68 -15.64
N PRO A 87 2.80 -1.45 -15.82
CA PRO A 87 4.05 -0.89 -16.31
C PRO A 87 3.88 -0.27 -17.71
N GLY A 88 4.50 0.89 -17.93
CA GLY A 88 4.41 1.64 -19.19
C GLY A 88 3.21 2.60 -19.28
N TRP A 89 2.32 2.59 -18.29
CA TRP A 89 1.29 3.61 -18.12
C TRP A 89 1.80 4.78 -17.29
N TYR A 90 1.02 5.85 -17.22
CA TYR A 90 1.20 6.93 -16.26
C TYR A 90 -0.11 7.16 -15.51
N VAL A 91 -0.01 7.65 -14.28
CA VAL A 91 -1.18 8.06 -13.50
C VAL A 91 -1.52 9.48 -13.91
N GLU A 92 -2.67 9.65 -14.57
CA GLU A 92 -3.15 10.97 -15.00
C GLU A 92 -3.70 11.79 -13.83
N ALA A 93 -4.53 11.18 -12.99
CA ALA A 93 -5.15 11.81 -11.85
C ALA A 93 -5.48 10.79 -10.75
N ILE A 94 -5.52 11.28 -9.51
CA ILE A 94 -6.14 10.61 -8.37
C ILE A 94 -7.21 11.57 -7.85
N GLU A 95 -8.46 11.16 -7.97
CA GLU A 95 -9.64 11.98 -7.71
C GLU A 95 -10.38 11.48 -6.46
N GLU A 96 -11.33 12.28 -5.95
CA GLU A 96 -12.16 11.92 -4.79
C GLU A 96 -11.34 11.56 -3.52
N VAL A 97 -10.17 12.18 -3.35
CA VAL A 97 -9.29 11.94 -2.21
C VAL A 97 -9.85 12.58 -0.94
N SER A 98 -10.03 11.77 0.10
CA SER A 98 -10.44 12.21 1.43
C SER A 98 -9.40 11.87 2.49
N PHE A 99 -8.85 12.87 3.18
CA PHE A 99 -7.92 12.68 4.29
C PHE A 99 -8.69 12.62 5.62
N LEU A 100 -8.97 11.41 6.09
CA LEU A 100 -9.81 11.20 7.27
C LEU A 100 -9.08 11.45 8.60
N ALA A 101 -7.83 11.02 8.70
CA ALA A 101 -7.02 11.15 9.91
C ALA A 101 -5.51 11.22 9.58
N PRO A 102 -4.71 11.94 10.37
CA PRO A 102 -3.27 11.98 10.19
C PRO A 102 -2.62 10.67 10.64
N PHE A 103 -1.64 10.21 9.88
CA PHE A 103 -0.81 9.07 10.26
C PHE A 103 0.46 9.55 10.98
N LYS A 104 0.48 9.40 12.31
CA LYS A 104 1.58 9.87 13.18
C LYS A 104 2.66 8.79 13.38
N PHE A 105 3.91 9.20 13.46
CA PHE A 105 5.04 8.37 13.88
C PHE A 105 5.44 8.74 15.31
N TYR A 106 4.85 8.05 16.28
CA TYR A 106 5.11 8.33 17.69
C TYR A 106 6.57 8.04 18.05
N ARG A 107 7.15 8.90 18.88
CA ARG A 107 8.55 8.78 19.36
C ARG A 107 9.59 8.72 18.22
N HIS A 108 9.25 9.19 17.02
CA HIS A 108 10.10 9.06 15.83
C HIS A 108 10.49 7.59 15.55
N GLU A 109 9.60 6.66 15.86
CA GLU A 109 9.80 5.23 15.59
C GLU A 109 9.19 4.85 14.23
N PRO A 110 9.80 3.87 13.54
CA PRO A 110 9.27 3.36 12.29
C PRO A 110 7.89 2.73 12.48
N ARG A 111 7.07 2.80 11.43
CA ARG A 111 5.76 2.13 11.38
C ARG A 111 5.59 1.38 10.08
N THR A 112 5.08 0.16 10.19
CA THR A 112 4.66 -0.65 9.05
C THR A 112 3.23 -0.32 8.68
N LEU A 113 3.00 -0.17 7.38
CA LEU A 113 1.75 0.18 6.72
C LEU A 113 1.35 -0.94 5.77
N THR A 114 0.04 -1.13 5.57
CA THR A 114 -0.54 -2.02 4.58
C THR A 114 -1.66 -1.31 3.84
#